data_AF-X0SVE9-F1
#
_entry.id   AF-X0SVE9-F1
#
_cell.length_a   1.000
_cell.length_b   1.000
_cell.length_c   1.000
_cell.angle_alpha   90.00
_cell.angle_beta   90.00
_cell.angle_gamma   90.00
#
_symmetry.space_group_name_H-M   'P 1'
#
loop_
_entity.id
_entity.type
_entity.pdbx_description
1 polymer ?
#
loop_
_entity_poly.entity_id
_entity_poly.type
_entity_poly.pdbx_seq_one_letter_code
_entity_poly.pdbx_strand_id
1 'polypeptide(L)'
;DQSRPAIGIDQYDHPYLVWINGRTDICYAGSTFIEPTALASVTAPVSTTTIVGTAIASIADEDDASVVIPTGGYVCDMDVTISRIRNPQKPPANNRTFLYEFGPSGTTFTEPITIIIPYNATTSVSSPSAYWYNPLTGLYSQEGITDVEVIQISSGLYALRFKTTHFSIFGGGGPFGGGGPFGGGGGGCSISPNSQGTIVEFLLPYIGLTVVITILKLRDRRKNKMHDIAKSEC
;
A
#
# COMPACT_ATOMS: atom_id res chain seq x y z
N ASP A 1 -19.78 24.94 9.92
CA ASP A 1 -20.61 23.73 9.99
C ASP A 1 -20.39 22.94 8.71
N GLN A 2 -19.76 21.77 8.79
CA GLN A 2 -19.25 21.04 7.62
C GLN A 2 -20.13 19.82 7.33
N SER A 3 -21.34 20.10 6.85
CA SER A 3 -22.36 19.08 6.51
C SER A 3 -22.14 18.41 5.15
N ARG A 4 -21.11 18.83 4.40
CA ARG A 4 -20.79 18.30 3.06
C ARG A 4 -19.35 17.77 3.04
N PRO A 5 -19.06 16.72 2.24
CA PRO A 5 -17.70 16.26 2.03
C PRO A 5 -16.81 17.41 1.54
N ALA A 6 -15.60 17.50 2.09
CA ALA A 6 -14.59 18.47 1.68
C ALA A 6 -13.31 17.73 1.27
N ILE A 7 -12.64 18.27 0.25
CA ILE A 7 -11.35 17.76 -0.21
C ILE A 7 -10.26 18.66 0.38
N GLY A 8 -9.24 18.05 0.95
CA GLY A 8 -8.01 18.70 1.38
C GLY A 8 -6.80 18.08 0.69
N ILE A 9 -5.64 18.70 0.89
CA ILE A 9 -4.34 18.22 0.44
C ILE A 9 -3.47 18.07 1.69
N ASP A 10 -2.81 16.92 1.85
CA ASP A 10 -1.94 16.68 3.00
C ASP A 10 -0.54 17.31 2.83
N GLN A 11 0.34 17.11 3.80
CA GLN A 11 1.71 17.65 3.78
C GLN A 11 2.61 17.06 2.68
N TYR A 12 2.12 16.05 1.94
CA TYR A 12 2.80 15.36 0.87
C TYR A 12 2.11 15.59 -0.49
N ASP A 13 1.28 16.63 -0.60
CA ASP A 13 0.51 16.97 -1.79
C ASP A 13 -0.50 15.89 -2.24
N HIS A 14 -0.89 14.97 -1.35
CA HIS A 14 -1.89 13.94 -1.66
C HIS A 14 -3.32 14.39 -1.28
N PRO A 15 -4.30 14.21 -2.17
CA PRO A 15 -5.67 14.59 -1.88
C PRO A 15 -6.34 13.61 -0.90
N TYR A 16 -7.14 14.18 0.00
CA TYR A 16 -7.99 13.43 0.91
C TYR A 16 -9.38 14.03 1.01
N LEU A 17 -10.36 13.20 1.33
CA LEU A 17 -11.77 13.55 1.52
C LEU A 17 -12.14 13.39 2.99
N VAL A 18 -12.74 14.42 3.58
CA VAL A 18 -13.30 14.39 4.94
C VAL A 18 -14.80 14.66 4.86
N TRP A 19 -15.60 13.91 5.61
CA TRP A 19 -17.04 14.13 5.73
C TRP A 19 -17.55 13.76 7.12
N ILE A 20 -18.71 14.28 7.49
CA ILE A 20 -19.42 13.85 8.70
C ILE A 20 -20.44 12.80 8.26
N ASN A 21 -20.46 11.63 8.90
CA ASN A 21 -21.51 10.64 8.63
C ASN A 21 -22.83 11.04 9.33
N GLY A 22 -23.93 10.37 8.98
CA GLY A 22 -25.24 10.62 9.63
C GLY A 22 -25.31 10.29 11.13
N ARG A 23 -24.18 9.88 11.74
CA ARG A 23 -24.02 9.53 13.16
C ARG A 23 -23.05 10.48 13.89
N THR A 24 -22.67 11.60 13.27
CA THR A 24 -21.75 12.64 13.79
C THR A 24 -20.25 12.27 13.81
N ASP A 25 -19.86 11.11 13.26
CA ASP A 25 -18.44 10.76 13.18
C ASP A 25 -17.75 11.51 12.02
N ILE A 26 -16.53 11.99 12.28
CA ILE A 26 -15.65 12.47 11.22
C ILE A 26 -15.07 11.26 10.49
N CYS A 27 -15.37 11.16 9.21
CA CYS A 27 -14.88 10.14 8.31
C CYS A 27 -13.81 10.72 7.38
N TYR A 28 -12.86 9.88 6.99
CA TYR A 28 -11.70 10.24 6.17
C TYR A 28 -11.44 9.16 5.11
N ALA A 29 -11.05 9.59 3.91
CA ALA A 29 -10.49 8.73 2.87
C ALA A 29 -9.35 9.48 2.16
N GLY A 30 -8.20 8.83 1.98
CA GLY A 30 -7.06 9.37 1.23
C GLY A 30 -6.57 8.35 0.21
N SER A 31 -5.83 8.81 -0.79
CA SER A 31 -5.09 7.89 -1.66
C SER A 31 -4.03 7.13 -0.84
N THR A 32 -3.86 5.84 -1.12
CA THR A 32 -2.71 5.08 -0.61
C THR A 32 -1.45 5.59 -1.29
N PHE A 33 -0.40 5.89 -0.52
CA PHE A 33 0.90 6.29 -1.08
C PHE A 33 2.06 5.84 -0.20
N ILE A 34 3.24 5.74 -0.80
CA ILE A 34 4.51 5.52 -0.10
C ILE A 34 5.02 6.90 0.35
N GLU A 35 5.36 7.06 1.62
CA GLU A 35 5.95 8.32 2.09
C GLU A 35 7.22 8.64 1.29
N PRO A 36 7.38 9.90 0.82
CA PRO A 36 8.53 10.27 -0.01
C PRO A 36 9.84 10.28 0.77
N THR A 37 9.77 10.44 2.09
CA THR A 37 10.93 10.37 2.99
C THR A 37 11.03 8.95 3.52
N ALA A 38 12.07 8.22 3.10
CA ALA A 38 12.36 6.90 3.63
C ALA A 38 12.77 6.97 5.11
N LEU A 39 12.34 5.97 5.88
CA LEU A 39 12.76 5.75 7.26
C LEU A 39 14.22 5.30 7.32
N ALA A 40 14.63 4.51 6.32
CA ALA A 40 16.01 4.10 6.13
C ALA A 40 16.37 4.02 4.65
N SER A 41 17.60 4.40 4.30
CA SER A 41 18.15 4.29 2.96
C SER A 41 19.64 3.98 3.06
N VAL A 42 20.06 2.78 2.68
CA VAL A 42 21.45 2.31 2.82
C VAL A 42 21.82 1.44 1.63
N THR A 43 23.04 1.61 1.11
CA THR A 43 23.63 0.67 0.16
C THR A 43 24.05 -0.61 0.89
N ALA A 44 23.38 -1.73 0.61
CA ALA A 44 23.70 -3.03 1.16
C ALA A 44 24.74 -3.74 0.28
N PRO A 45 25.99 -3.93 0.76
CA PRO A 45 27.00 -4.65 0.00
C PRO A 45 26.72 -6.15 -0.06
N VAL A 46 27.05 -6.79 -1.18
CA VAL A 46 26.90 -8.24 -1.36
C VAL A 46 27.81 -9.06 -0.42
N SER A 47 28.94 -8.48 -0.03
CA SER A 47 30.02 -9.16 0.69
C SER A 47 29.80 -9.30 2.19
N THR A 48 28.79 -8.63 2.77
CA THR A 48 28.54 -8.65 4.21
C THR A 48 27.06 -8.62 4.55
N THR A 49 26.68 -9.34 5.60
CA THR A 49 25.36 -9.21 6.21
C THR A 49 25.12 -7.77 6.63
N THR A 50 24.03 -7.19 6.15
CA THR A 50 23.69 -5.78 6.35
C THR A 50 22.34 -5.66 7.03
N ILE A 51 22.25 -4.78 8.02
CA ILE A 51 20.98 -4.36 8.61
C ILE A 51 20.65 -2.98 8.02
N VAL A 52 19.50 -2.87 7.38
CA VAL A 52 18.96 -1.60 6.89
C VAL A 52 17.81 -1.22 7.80
N GLY A 53 17.86 -0.02 8.38
CA GLY A 53 16.92 0.44 9.42
C GLY A 53 17.44 0.22 10.84
N THR A 54 16.54 0.17 11.81
CA THR A 54 16.88 0.08 13.23
C THR A 54 17.10 -1.36 13.68
N ALA A 55 18.24 -1.62 14.32
CA ALA A 55 18.52 -2.93 14.92
C ALA A 55 17.51 -3.26 16.02
N ILE A 56 17.16 -4.55 16.17
CA ILE A 56 16.08 -4.98 17.09
C ILE A 56 16.25 -4.49 18.55
N ALA A 57 17.49 -4.39 19.03
CA ALA A 57 17.81 -3.93 20.38
C ALA A 57 17.64 -2.41 20.58
N SER A 58 17.48 -1.65 19.48
CA SER A 58 17.37 -0.19 19.47
C SER A 58 16.00 0.31 19.04
N ILE A 59 15.04 -0.59 18.80
CA ILE A 59 13.65 -0.23 18.48
C ILE A 59 13.06 0.56 19.65
N ALA A 60 12.59 1.76 19.36
CA ALA A 60 11.95 2.69 20.29
C ALA A 60 10.49 3.01 19.90
N ASP A 61 10.14 2.95 18.61
CA ASP A 61 8.78 3.21 18.12
C ASP A 61 8.42 2.44 16.84
N GLU A 62 7.27 2.76 16.22
CA GLU A 62 6.75 2.09 15.03
C GLU A 62 7.52 2.42 13.74
N ASP A 63 8.30 3.50 13.71
CA ASP A 63 9.12 3.91 12.56
C ASP A 63 10.46 3.17 12.48
N ASP A 64 10.80 2.37 13.50
CA ASP A 64 12.04 1.58 13.58
C ASP A 64 11.99 0.25 12.79
N ALA A 65 11.35 0.25 11.62
CA ALA A 65 11.31 -0.91 10.73
C ALA A 65 12.71 -1.23 10.16
N SER A 66 13.01 -2.52 10.00
CA SER A 66 14.30 -2.95 9.46
C SER A 66 14.24 -4.24 8.64
N VAL A 67 15.27 -4.44 7.84
CA VAL A 67 15.57 -5.69 7.16
C VAL A 67 17.02 -6.12 7.42
N VAL A 68 17.21 -7.41 7.66
CA VAL A 68 18.52 -8.07 7.66
C VAL A 68 18.70 -8.81 6.36
N ILE A 69 19.69 -8.40 5.57
CA ILE A 69 20.09 -9.03 4.32
C ILE A 69 21.36 -9.82 4.58
N PRO A 70 21.35 -11.16 4.46
CA PRO A 70 22.54 -11.98 4.69
C PRO A 70 23.59 -11.75 3.61
N THR A 71 24.87 -12.01 3.94
CA THR A 71 25.95 -12.06 2.94
C THR A 71 25.57 -12.97 1.77
N GLY A 72 25.75 -12.50 0.53
CA GLY A 72 25.41 -13.27 -0.66
C GLY A 72 23.91 -13.46 -0.91
N GLY A 73 23.03 -12.76 -0.19
CA GLY A 73 21.58 -12.81 -0.43
C GLY A 73 21.15 -12.19 -1.75
N TYR A 74 21.99 -11.34 -2.36
CA TYR A 74 21.77 -10.71 -3.66
C TYR A 74 23.05 -10.76 -4.52
N VAL A 75 22.92 -10.52 -5.83
CA VAL A 75 24.03 -10.74 -6.80
C VAL A 75 25.00 -9.57 -6.93
N CYS A 76 24.63 -8.40 -6.42
CA CYS A 76 25.44 -7.18 -6.45
C CYS A 76 25.07 -6.28 -5.26
N ASP A 77 25.85 -5.21 -5.05
CA ASP A 77 25.47 -4.16 -4.10
C ASP A 77 24.15 -3.51 -4.55
N MET A 78 23.31 -3.12 -3.59
CA MET A 78 21.99 -2.58 -3.87
C MET A 78 21.62 -1.48 -2.87
N ASP A 79 21.02 -0.40 -3.37
CA ASP A 79 20.41 0.61 -2.52
C ASP A 79 19.06 0.11 -2.00
N VAL A 80 18.96 -0.01 -0.69
CA VAL A 80 17.78 -0.53 0.00
C VAL A 80 17.09 0.60 0.72
N THR A 81 15.78 0.72 0.50
CA THR A 81 14.94 1.72 1.17
C THR A 81 13.86 1.05 2.01
N ILE A 82 13.49 1.71 3.10
CA ILE A 82 12.33 1.33 3.91
C ILE A 82 11.47 2.57 4.06
N SER A 83 10.22 2.51 3.62
CA SER A 83 9.31 3.65 3.63
C SER A 83 7.95 3.24 4.20
N ARG A 84 7.31 4.13 4.96
CA ARG A 84 5.96 3.88 5.47
C ARG A 84 4.93 4.01 4.34
N ILE A 85 3.89 3.18 4.38
CA ILE A 85 2.70 3.38 3.54
C ILE A 85 1.64 4.15 4.32
N ARG A 86 1.14 5.23 3.72
CA ARG A 86 0.00 5.99 4.24
C ARG A 86 -1.30 5.56 3.58
N ASN A 87 -2.37 5.65 4.37
CA ASN A 87 -3.73 5.31 3.98
C ASN A 87 -3.86 3.92 3.32
N PRO A 88 -3.24 2.86 3.89
CA PRO A 88 -3.27 1.55 3.25
C PRO A 88 -4.70 1.04 3.09
N GLN A 89 -4.95 0.32 1.98
CA GLN A 89 -6.21 -0.39 1.81
C GLN A 89 -6.34 -1.41 2.94
N LYS A 90 -7.43 -1.33 3.71
CA LYS A 90 -7.64 -2.24 4.84
C LYS A 90 -7.76 -3.68 4.34
N PRO A 91 -7.02 -4.64 4.92
CA PRO A 91 -7.23 -6.06 4.68
C PRO A 91 -8.65 -6.46 5.09
N PRO A 92 -9.23 -7.49 4.45
CA PRO A 92 -10.48 -8.09 4.90
C PRO A 92 -10.33 -8.52 6.37
N ALA A 93 -11.27 -8.11 7.23
CA ALA A 93 -11.36 -8.40 8.67
C ALA A 93 -10.51 -7.57 9.67
N ASN A 94 -9.68 -6.60 9.22
CA ASN A 94 -8.74 -5.92 10.12
C ASN A 94 -8.95 -4.40 10.18
N ASN A 95 -9.10 -3.85 11.39
CA ASN A 95 -9.27 -2.39 11.60
C ASN A 95 -7.96 -1.61 11.69
N ARG A 96 -6.81 -2.28 11.84
CA ARG A 96 -5.49 -1.65 11.87
C ARG A 96 -4.49 -2.51 11.12
N THR A 97 -3.79 -1.87 10.19
CA THR A 97 -2.74 -2.47 9.37
C THR A 97 -1.61 -1.48 9.32
N PHE A 98 -0.44 -1.95 9.69
CA PHE A 98 0.81 -1.22 9.53
C PHE A 98 1.49 -1.81 8.30
N LEU A 99 1.79 -0.97 7.31
CA LEU A 99 2.41 -1.37 6.04
C LEU A 99 3.65 -0.54 5.78
N TYR A 100 4.70 -1.20 5.31
CA TYR A 100 5.97 -0.61 4.92
C TYR A 100 6.38 -1.15 3.56
N GLU A 101 6.87 -0.28 2.71
CA GLU A 101 7.54 -0.64 1.46
C GLU A 101 9.01 -0.93 1.76
N PHE A 102 9.47 -2.09 1.30
CA PHE A 102 10.88 -2.45 1.27
C PHE A 102 11.33 -2.40 -0.18
N GLY A 103 12.23 -1.47 -0.47
CA GLY A 103 12.67 -1.14 -1.81
C GLY A 103 14.04 -1.70 -2.17
N PRO A 104 14.29 -2.02 -3.45
CA PRO A 104 13.36 -1.90 -4.56
C PRO A 104 12.33 -3.04 -4.57
N SER A 105 11.04 -2.69 -4.58
CA SER A 105 9.95 -3.67 -4.66
C SER A 105 10.10 -4.63 -5.83
N GLY A 106 9.84 -5.92 -5.60
CA GLY A 106 10.01 -6.99 -6.60
C GLY A 106 11.41 -7.59 -6.65
N THR A 107 12.38 -7.05 -5.90
CA THR A 107 13.70 -7.68 -5.76
C THR A 107 13.57 -9.06 -5.13
N THR A 108 14.24 -10.05 -5.70
CA THR A 108 14.28 -11.42 -5.18
C THR A 108 15.67 -11.76 -4.65
N PHE A 109 15.70 -12.49 -3.54
CA PHE A 109 16.92 -12.91 -2.85
C PHE A 109 17.11 -14.42 -2.99
N THR A 110 18.37 -14.85 -3.11
CA THR A 110 18.75 -16.27 -3.16
C THR A 110 18.64 -16.92 -1.79
N GLU A 111 18.92 -16.15 -0.74
CA GLU A 111 18.77 -16.56 0.65
C GLU A 111 17.64 -15.76 1.32
N PRO A 112 16.88 -16.35 2.26
CA PRO A 112 15.84 -15.62 2.95
C PRO A 112 16.38 -14.43 3.75
N ILE A 113 15.81 -13.25 3.49
CA ILE A 113 16.02 -12.03 4.29
C ILE A 113 15.11 -12.05 5.51
N THR A 114 15.47 -11.31 6.57
CA THR A 114 14.64 -11.17 7.77
C THR A 114 14.04 -9.78 7.83
N ILE A 115 12.71 -9.69 7.83
CA ILE A 115 11.96 -8.44 8.00
C ILE A 115 11.57 -8.28 9.47
N ILE A 116 11.68 -7.06 9.98
CA ILE A 116 11.32 -6.69 11.36
C ILE A 116 10.47 -5.43 11.29
N ILE A 117 9.21 -5.52 11.74
CA ILE A 117 8.28 -4.39 11.72
C ILE A 117 7.75 -4.16 13.14
N PRO A 118 8.13 -3.06 13.81
CA PRO A 118 7.56 -2.69 15.09
C PRO A 118 6.09 -2.27 14.95
N TYR A 119 5.31 -2.53 15.98
CA TYR A 119 3.91 -2.14 16.07
C TYR A 119 3.46 -1.98 17.51
N ASN A 120 2.55 -1.04 17.76
CA ASN A 120 1.89 -0.89 19.04
C ASN A 120 0.78 -1.93 19.19
N ALA A 121 0.92 -2.80 20.19
CA ALA A 121 -0.12 -3.76 20.52
C ALA A 121 -1.33 -3.04 21.11
N THR A 122 -2.47 -3.26 20.48
CA THR A 122 -3.79 -2.93 21.03
C THR A 122 -4.54 -4.21 21.33
N THR A 123 -5.66 -4.13 22.05
CA THR A 123 -6.52 -5.30 22.33
C THR A 123 -6.97 -6.06 21.07
N SER A 124 -6.92 -5.41 19.89
CA SER A 124 -7.29 -6.00 18.60
C SER A 124 -6.12 -6.58 17.79
N VAL A 125 -4.87 -6.37 18.19
CA VAL A 125 -3.66 -6.73 17.40
C VAL A 125 -2.59 -7.37 18.28
N SER A 126 -2.97 -8.10 19.33
CA SER A 126 -1.99 -8.73 20.24
C SER A 126 -1.18 -9.87 19.61
N SER A 127 -1.67 -10.45 18.51
CA SER A 127 -0.95 -11.47 17.73
C SER A 127 -1.21 -11.25 16.23
N PRO A 128 -0.49 -10.31 15.59
CA PRO A 128 -0.66 -10.07 14.17
C PRO A 128 -0.06 -11.21 13.37
N SER A 129 -0.70 -11.50 12.25
CA SER A 129 -0.13 -12.32 11.19
C SER A 129 0.57 -11.42 10.18
N ALA A 130 1.66 -11.91 9.60
CA ALA A 130 2.46 -11.21 8.60
C ALA A 130 1.88 -11.41 7.20
N TYR A 131 1.87 -10.34 6.40
CA TYR A 131 1.34 -10.33 5.05
C TYR A 131 2.20 -9.47 4.13
N TRP A 132 2.07 -9.73 2.83
CA TRP A 132 2.53 -8.81 1.79
C TRP A 132 1.39 -8.47 0.83
N TYR A 133 1.43 -7.26 0.29
CA TYR A 133 0.46 -6.81 -0.72
C TYR A 133 0.94 -7.23 -2.10
N ASN A 134 0.12 -8.01 -2.82
CA ASN A 134 0.39 -8.38 -4.20
C ASN A 134 -0.25 -7.35 -5.15
N PRO A 135 0.53 -6.48 -5.80
CA PRO A 135 -0.01 -5.47 -6.70
C PRO A 135 -0.63 -6.06 -7.97
N LEU A 136 -0.27 -7.29 -8.37
CA LEU A 136 -0.82 -7.95 -9.55
C LEU A 136 -2.25 -8.42 -9.33
N THR A 137 -2.55 -8.90 -8.11
CA THR A 137 -3.89 -9.41 -7.76
C THR A 137 -4.72 -8.38 -6.98
N GLY A 138 -4.07 -7.35 -6.43
CA GLY A 138 -4.69 -6.38 -5.52
C GLY A 138 -5.06 -6.98 -4.16
N LEU A 139 -4.50 -8.14 -3.80
CA LEU A 139 -4.82 -8.90 -2.60
C LEU A 139 -3.60 -9.06 -1.69
N TYR A 140 -3.86 -9.26 -0.40
CA TYR A 140 -2.84 -9.64 0.57
C TYR A 140 -2.57 -11.14 0.51
N SER A 141 -1.31 -11.53 0.67
CA SER A 141 -0.85 -12.92 0.69
C SER A 141 0.09 -13.19 1.87
N GLN A 142 0.15 -14.44 2.30
CA GLN A 142 1.15 -14.98 3.24
C GLN A 142 2.19 -15.86 2.55
N GLU A 143 2.07 -16.05 1.24
CA GLU A 143 2.96 -16.91 0.49
C GLU A 143 4.41 -16.40 0.55
N GLY A 144 5.36 -17.31 0.75
CA GLY A 144 6.78 -16.97 0.86
C GLY A 144 7.19 -16.34 2.20
N ILE A 145 6.25 -16.13 3.13
CA ILE A 145 6.55 -15.69 4.50
C ILE A 145 6.73 -16.91 5.40
N THR A 146 7.86 -16.98 6.10
CA THR A 146 8.21 -18.07 7.02
C THR A 146 8.76 -17.53 8.34
N ASP A 147 8.99 -18.41 9.32
CA ASP A 147 9.62 -18.08 10.61
C ASP A 147 9.00 -16.85 11.31
N VAL A 148 7.67 -16.78 11.31
CA VAL A 148 6.94 -15.65 11.90
C VAL A 148 7.02 -15.70 13.42
N GLU A 149 7.49 -14.62 14.01
CA GLU A 149 7.65 -14.43 15.44
C GLU A 149 7.13 -13.06 15.88
N VAL A 150 6.53 -13.03 17.07
CA VAL A 150 6.13 -11.79 17.75
C VAL A 150 7.06 -11.60 18.94
N ILE A 151 7.80 -10.49 18.94
CA ILE A 151 8.81 -10.18 19.93
C ILE A 151 8.33 -8.98 20.73
N GLN A 152 8.27 -9.09 22.06
CA GLN A 152 7.98 -7.94 22.90
C GLN A 152 9.24 -7.06 23.05
N ILE A 153 9.12 -5.78 22.68
CA ILE A 153 10.21 -4.80 22.82
C ILE A 153 10.10 -4.07 24.15
N SER A 154 8.90 -3.56 24.45
CA SER A 154 8.60 -2.90 25.72
C SER A 154 7.11 -3.05 26.08
N SER A 155 6.63 -2.33 27.10
CA SER A 155 5.20 -2.35 27.44
C SER A 155 4.39 -1.66 26.34
N GLY A 156 3.62 -2.44 25.58
CA GLY A 156 2.77 -1.93 24.50
C GLY A 156 3.43 -1.88 23.12
N LEU A 157 4.76 -2.00 23.02
CA LEU A 157 5.50 -2.05 21.75
C LEU A 157 6.05 -3.45 21.49
N TYR A 158 5.75 -3.99 20.31
CA TYR A 158 6.14 -5.31 19.86
C TYR A 158 6.77 -5.21 18.47
N ALA A 159 7.46 -6.25 18.03
CA ALA A 159 7.98 -6.37 16.69
C ALA A 159 7.51 -7.68 16.06
N LEU A 160 6.98 -7.58 14.84
CA LEU A 160 6.67 -8.72 13.98
C LEU A 160 7.92 -9.04 13.16
N ARG A 161 8.53 -10.20 13.41
CA ARG A 161 9.71 -10.70 12.71
C ARG A 161 9.32 -11.87 11.84
N PHE A 162 9.82 -11.92 10.61
CA PHE A 162 9.62 -13.06 9.71
C PHE A 162 10.70 -13.10 8.63
N LYS A 163 10.75 -14.21 7.89
CA LYS A 163 11.63 -14.36 6.72
C LYS A 163 10.85 -14.39 5.42
N THR A 164 11.49 -13.93 4.36
CA THR A 164 10.98 -13.94 2.98
C THR A 164 12.14 -13.93 1.99
N THR A 165 11.86 -14.22 0.73
CA THR A 165 12.86 -14.19 -0.37
C THR A 165 12.64 -13.04 -1.34
N HIS A 166 11.80 -12.06 -1.01
CA HIS A 166 11.54 -10.94 -1.89
C HIS A 166 11.21 -9.65 -1.14
N PHE A 167 11.43 -8.54 -1.83
CA PHE A 167 10.98 -7.21 -1.43
C PHE A 167 9.59 -6.90 -1.98
N SER A 168 8.80 -6.26 -1.14
CA SER A 168 7.41 -5.88 -1.41
C SER A 168 6.93 -4.90 -0.35
N ILE A 169 5.65 -4.58 -0.39
CA ILE A 169 4.95 -3.94 0.72
C ILE A 169 4.58 -5.03 1.71
N PHE A 170 5.19 -4.97 2.90
CA PHE A 170 4.96 -5.90 4.00
C PHE A 170 4.23 -5.23 5.16
N GLY A 171 3.58 -6.03 5.98
CA GLY A 171 2.97 -5.55 7.19
C GLY A 171 2.27 -6.61 8.01
N GLY A 172 1.48 -6.17 8.98
CA GLY A 172 0.74 -7.05 9.87
C GLY A 172 -0.67 -6.57 10.19
N GLY A 173 -1.51 -7.52 10.58
CA GLY A 173 -2.90 -7.30 10.98
C GLY A 173 -3.49 -8.53 11.67
N GLY A 174 -4.79 -8.46 12.00
CA GLY A 174 -5.54 -9.59 12.56
C GLY A 174 -5.53 -10.84 11.68
N PRO A 175 -5.93 -12.01 12.23
CA PRO A 175 -5.84 -13.30 11.54
C PRO A 175 -6.68 -13.33 10.25
N PHE A 176 -6.17 -13.98 9.20
CA PHE A 176 -6.97 -14.26 8.00
C PHE A 176 -8.14 -15.16 8.36
N GLY A 177 -9.36 -14.62 8.31
CA GLY A 177 -10.56 -15.43 8.30
C GLY A 177 -10.56 -16.29 7.03
N GLY A 178 -10.59 -17.62 7.19
CA GLY A 178 -10.65 -18.55 6.07
C GLY A 178 -11.81 -18.23 5.11
N GLY A 179 -11.48 -18.22 3.82
CA GLY A 179 -12.33 -18.29 2.63
C GLY A 179 -13.84 -18.06 2.77
N GLY A 180 -14.29 -16.91 2.27
CA GLY A 180 -15.61 -16.74 1.68
C GLY A 180 -15.48 -15.98 0.34
N PRO A 181 -16.25 -16.30 -0.72
CA PRO A 181 -16.02 -15.82 -2.08
C PRO A 181 -16.48 -14.37 -2.33
N PHE A 182 -16.65 -13.55 -1.29
CA PHE A 182 -17.19 -12.20 -1.42
C PHE A 182 -16.06 -11.18 -1.31
N GLY A 183 -15.43 -10.94 -2.46
CA GLY A 183 -14.50 -9.83 -2.68
C GLY A 183 -15.20 -8.49 -2.52
N GLY A 184 -14.98 -7.84 -1.38
CA GLY A 184 -15.24 -6.41 -1.18
C GLY A 184 -14.07 -5.59 -1.69
N GLY A 185 -13.86 -5.59 -3.01
CA GLY A 185 -12.81 -4.82 -3.68
C GLY A 185 -13.15 -3.34 -3.69
N GLY A 186 -12.69 -2.59 -2.68
CA GLY A 186 -12.58 -1.15 -2.75
C GLY A 186 -11.39 -0.78 -3.65
N GLY A 187 -11.66 -0.57 -4.94
CA GLY A 187 -10.64 -0.19 -5.92
C GLY A 187 -10.04 1.17 -5.59
N GLY A 188 -8.82 1.17 -5.06
CA GLY A 188 -7.95 2.34 -5.01
C GLY A 188 -6.87 2.19 -6.07
N CYS A 189 -6.76 3.16 -6.98
CA CYS A 189 -5.70 3.21 -7.97
C CYS A 189 -4.38 3.58 -7.27
N SER A 190 -3.54 2.59 -6.93
CA SER A 190 -2.14 2.84 -6.61
C SER A 190 -1.35 2.97 -7.91
N ILE A 191 -0.68 4.10 -8.11
CA ILE A 191 0.32 4.28 -9.16
C ILE A 191 1.66 4.11 -8.47
N SER A 192 2.35 2.99 -8.69
CA SER A 192 3.76 2.88 -8.30
C SER A 192 4.62 3.40 -9.46
N PRO A 193 5.68 4.20 -9.19
CA PRO A 193 6.60 4.67 -10.24
C PRO A 193 7.46 3.54 -10.84
N ASN A 194 7.48 2.36 -10.22
CA ASN A 194 8.49 1.32 -10.47
C ASN A 194 7.89 -0.01 -10.97
N SER A 195 6.65 -0.04 -11.46
CA SER A 195 6.10 -1.28 -12.04
C SER A 195 6.75 -1.56 -13.40
N GLN A 196 7.39 -2.71 -13.55
CA GLN A 196 7.91 -3.24 -14.82
C GLN A 196 6.79 -3.71 -15.76
N GLY A 197 5.72 -2.92 -15.91
CA GLY A 197 4.62 -3.17 -16.84
C GLY A 197 4.82 -2.39 -18.14
N THR A 198 4.57 -3.04 -19.28
CA THR A 198 4.63 -2.38 -20.59
C THR A 198 3.63 -1.21 -20.63
N ILE A 199 4.08 0.00 -20.94
CA ILE A 199 3.29 1.27 -20.96
C ILE A 199 1.91 1.12 -21.66
N VAL A 200 1.82 0.22 -22.62
CA VAL A 200 0.60 -0.08 -23.38
C VAL A 200 -0.53 -0.62 -22.48
N GLU A 201 -0.23 -1.45 -21.49
CA GLU A 201 -1.25 -2.02 -20.59
C GLU A 201 -1.81 -0.98 -19.62
N PHE A 202 -0.99 -0.01 -19.23
CA PHE A 202 -1.41 1.09 -18.36
C PHE A 202 -2.36 2.07 -19.07
N LEU A 203 -2.21 2.25 -20.39
CA LEU A 203 -2.99 3.22 -21.16
C LEU A 203 -4.34 2.69 -21.67
N LEU A 204 -4.51 1.36 -21.75
CA LEU A 204 -5.75 0.72 -22.22
C LEU A 204 -7.05 1.25 -21.55
N PRO A 205 -7.14 1.38 -20.21
CA PRO A 205 -8.35 1.90 -19.58
C PRO A 205 -8.63 3.37 -19.94
N TYR A 206 -7.59 4.19 -20.10
CA TYR A 206 -7.72 5.62 -20.47
C TYR A 206 -8.12 5.80 -21.95
N ILE A 207 -7.62 4.93 -22.83
CA ILE A 207 -8.04 4.89 -24.24
C ILE A 207 -9.52 4.49 -24.33
N GLY A 208 -9.96 3.48 -23.56
CA GLY A 208 -11.37 3.10 -23.47
C GLY A 208 -12.26 4.26 -23.00
N LEU A 209 -11.86 4.95 -21.93
CA LEU A 209 -12.60 6.09 -21.39
C LEU A 209 -12.72 7.24 -22.40
N THR A 210 -11.63 7.58 -23.09
CA THR A 210 -11.63 8.67 -24.09
C THR A 210 -12.54 8.35 -25.28
N VAL A 211 -12.58 7.09 -25.73
CA VAL A 211 -13.53 6.64 -26.78
C VAL A 211 -14.98 6.81 -26.31
N VAL A 212 -15.32 6.36 -25.10
CA VAL A 212 -16.68 6.47 -24.56
C VAL A 212 -17.11 7.94 -24.42
N ILE A 213 -16.26 8.80 -23.86
CA ILE A 213 -16.53 10.23 -23.72
C ILE A 213 -16.73 10.88 -25.10
N THR A 214 -15.94 10.47 -26.10
CA THR A 214 -16.07 10.98 -27.47
C THR A 214 -17.39 10.57 -28.10
N ILE A 215 -17.81 9.31 -27.96
CA ILE A 215 -19.11 8.81 -28.44
C ILE A 215 -20.26 9.57 -27.78
N LEU A 216 -20.19 9.78 -26.46
CA LEU A 216 -21.21 10.54 -25.72
C LEU A 216 -21.29 11.99 -26.21
N LYS A 217 -20.16 12.67 -26.41
CA LYS A 217 -20.12 14.04 -26.97
C LYS A 217 -20.71 14.11 -28.37
N LEU A 218 -20.44 13.11 -29.23
CA LEU A 218 -21.02 13.05 -30.58
C LEU A 218 -22.53 12.83 -30.55
N ARG A 219 -23.01 11.96 -29.66
CA ARG A 219 -24.45 11.70 -29.48
C ARG A 219 -25.17 12.93 -28.94
N ASP A 220 -24.56 13.66 -28.02
CA ASP A 220 -25.14 14.86 -27.42
C ASP A 220 -25.23 16.01 -28.43
N ARG A 221 -24.18 16.22 -29.24
CA ARG A 221 -24.22 17.18 -30.36
C ARG A 221 -25.33 16.88 -31.37
N ARG A 222 -25.61 15.60 -31.65
CA ARG A 222 -26.72 15.22 -32.55
C ARG A 222 -28.09 15.55 -31.94
N LYS A 223 -28.28 15.29 -30.65
CA LYS A 223 -29.53 15.63 -29.95
C LYS A 223 -29.79 17.14 -29.91
N ASN A 224 -28.75 17.95 -29.66
CA ASN A 224 -28.89 19.41 -29.63
C ASN A 224 -29.24 19.97 -31.01
N LYS A 225 -28.64 19.44 -32.09
CA LYS A 225 -29.03 19.82 -33.46
C LYS A 225 -30.49 19.49 -33.79
N MET A 226 -31.02 18.37 -33.31
CA MET A 226 -32.43 18.01 -33.55
C MET A 226 -33.38 18.90 -32.74
N HIS A 227 -32.96 19.39 -31.57
CA HIS A 227 -33.75 20.29 -30.74
C HIS A 227 -33.82 21.71 -31.31
N ASP A 228 -32.76 22.18 -31.95
CA ASP A 228 -32.74 23.49 -32.63
C ASP A 228 -33.56 23.49 -33.93
N ILE A 229 -33.57 22.38 -34.68
CA ILE A 229 -34.42 22.24 -35.87
C ILE A 229 -35.90 22.27 -35.50
N ALA A 230 -36.28 21.56 -34.42
CA ALA A 230 -37.67 21.53 -33.93
C ALA A 230 -38.18 22.87 -33.37
N LYS A 231 -37.28 23.81 -33.03
CA LYS A 231 -37.64 25.18 -32.60
C LYS A 231 -37.73 26.17 -33.75
N SER A 232 -37.22 25.85 -34.94
CA SER A 232 -37.26 26.75 -36.10
C SER A 232 -38.51 26.60 -36.98
N GLU A 233 -39.40 25.64 -36.66
CA GLU A 233 -40.66 25.38 -37.37
C GLU A 233 -41.91 25.88 -36.62
N CYS A 234 -41.76 26.83 -35.69
CA CYS A 234 -42.88 27.57 -35.07
C CYS A 234 -42.81 29.06 -35.41
#